data_AF-A0A377PEP4-F1
#
_entry.id   AF-A0A377PEP4-F1
#
_cell.length_a   1.000
_cell.length_b   1.000
_cell.length_c   1.000
_cell.angle_alpha   90.00
_cell.angle_beta   90.00
_cell.angle_gamma   90.00
#
_symmetry.space_group_name_H-M   'P 1'
#
loop_
_entity.id
_entity.type
_entity.pdbx_description
1 polymer ?
#
loop_
_entity_poly.entity_id
_entity_poly.type
_entity_poly.pdbx_seq_one_letter_code
_entity_poly.pdbx_strand_id
1 'polypeptide(L)'
;MHSRLSGEMLEHAITVSETSLRTVGMLEMTQAGREMTDEELKELPAMQDELDIQWEIFRLLVECEERDLELIKGLRSDLREAGVSNIGVNLAQ
;
A
#
# COMPACT_ATOMS: atom_id res chain seq x y z
N MET A 1 -5.97 -5.54 13.27
CA MET A 1 -6.62 -5.94 14.54
C MET A 1 -5.58 -6.24 15.61
N HIS A 2 -4.68 -7.19 15.38
CA HIS A 2 -3.63 -7.58 16.35
C HIS A 2 -2.77 -6.40 16.83
N SER A 3 -2.30 -5.55 15.92
CA SER A 3 -1.62 -4.29 16.26
C SER A 3 -2.31 -3.45 17.35
N ARG A 4 -3.65 -3.33 17.33
CA ARG A 4 -4.41 -2.60 18.36
C ARG A 4 -4.52 -3.36 19.68
N LEU A 5 -4.42 -4.68 19.63
CA LEU A 5 -4.46 -5.56 20.81
C LEU A 5 -3.09 -5.69 21.48
N SER A 6 -2.00 -5.71 20.69
CA SER A 6 -0.63 -5.83 21.20
C SER A 6 0.02 -4.48 21.53
N GLY A 7 -0.46 -3.37 20.94
CA GLY A 7 0.16 -2.06 21.08
C GLY A 7 1.33 -1.81 20.12
N GLU A 8 1.70 -2.81 19.31
CA GLU A 8 2.82 -2.75 18.36
C GLU A 8 2.38 -2.12 17.04
N MET A 9 2.05 -0.83 17.04
CA MET A 9 1.52 -0.15 15.85
C MET A 9 2.53 -0.01 14.72
N LEU A 10 3.78 0.35 15.01
CA LEU A 10 4.79 0.59 13.98
C LEU A 10 5.20 -0.69 13.24
N GLU A 11 5.54 -1.75 13.96
CA GLU A 11 5.97 -3.02 13.38
C GLU A 11 4.89 -3.62 12.47
N HIS A 12 3.63 -3.54 12.90
CA HIS A 12 2.51 -3.99 12.09
C HIS A 12 2.27 -3.11 10.87
N ALA A 13 2.46 -1.79 10.97
CA ALA A 13 2.34 -0.90 9.82
C ALA A 13 3.40 -1.21 8.75
N ILE A 14 4.66 -1.44 9.19
CA ILE A 14 5.75 -1.89 8.30
C ILE A 14 5.40 -3.23 7.66
N THR A 15 4.95 -4.20 8.44
CA THR A 15 4.56 -5.53 7.92
C THR A 15 3.45 -5.45 6.87
N VAL A 16 2.44 -4.58 7.08
CA VAL A 16 1.35 -4.39 6.11
C VAL A 16 1.86 -3.73 4.83
N SER A 17 2.71 -2.72 4.94
CA SER A 17 3.37 -2.05 3.80
C SER A 17 4.17 -3.04 2.96
N GLU A 18 5.02 -3.86 3.59
CA GLU A 18 5.81 -4.90 2.92
C GLU A 18 4.93 -5.98 2.28
N THR A 19 3.83 -6.37 2.94
CA THR A 19 2.88 -7.34 2.39
C THR A 19 2.19 -6.81 1.14
N SER A 20 1.83 -5.53 1.12
CA SER A 20 1.24 -4.88 -0.06
C SER A 20 2.22 -4.88 -1.24
N LEU A 21 3.46 -4.44 -1.02
CA LEU A 21 4.51 -4.45 -2.06
C LEU A 21 4.81 -5.86 -2.57
N ARG A 22 4.89 -6.85 -1.66
CA ARG A 22 5.08 -8.26 -2.04
C ARG A 22 3.95 -8.76 -2.94
N THR A 23 2.71 -8.36 -2.68
CA THR A 23 1.55 -8.78 -3.49
C THR A 23 1.68 -8.29 -4.93
N VAL A 24 2.10 -7.05 -5.12
CA VAL A 24 2.37 -6.47 -6.45
C VAL A 24 3.54 -7.19 -7.13
N GLY A 25 4.68 -7.31 -6.47
CA GLY A 25 5.86 -7.97 -7.03
C GLY A 25 5.63 -9.43 -7.41
N MET A 26 4.86 -10.18 -6.59
CA MET A 26 4.49 -11.56 -6.91
C MET A 26 3.62 -11.66 -8.17
N LEU A 27 2.69 -10.72 -8.38
CA LEU A 27 1.87 -10.69 -9.58
C LEU A 27 2.74 -10.44 -10.82
N GLU A 28 3.63 -9.44 -10.76
CA GLU A 28 4.53 -9.09 -11.86
C GLU A 28 5.45 -10.26 -12.25
N MET A 29 6.08 -10.91 -11.28
CA MET A 29 6.91 -12.11 -11.50
C MET A 29 6.09 -13.25 -12.12
N THR A 30 4.86 -13.46 -11.64
CA THR A 30 3.95 -14.48 -12.18
C THR A 30 3.57 -14.19 -13.63
N GLN A 31 3.24 -12.95 -13.96
CA GLN A 31 2.88 -12.53 -15.32
C GLN A 31 4.07 -12.61 -16.28
N ALA A 32 5.26 -12.26 -15.82
CA ALA A 32 6.50 -12.38 -16.58
C ALA A 32 7.00 -13.84 -16.71
N GLY A 33 6.46 -14.76 -15.91
CA GLY A 33 6.85 -16.16 -15.88
C GLY A 33 8.28 -16.40 -15.38
N ARG A 34 8.82 -15.49 -14.58
CA ARG A 34 10.17 -15.58 -14.01
C ARG A 34 10.28 -14.86 -12.68
N GLU A 35 11.24 -15.29 -11.87
CA GLU A 35 11.71 -14.52 -10.72
C GLU A 35 12.39 -13.22 -11.18
N MET A 36 12.33 -12.20 -10.32
CA MET A 36 12.95 -10.89 -10.52
C MET A 36 13.73 -10.52 -9.26
N THR A 37 14.85 -9.80 -9.42
CA THR A 37 15.57 -9.26 -8.25
C THR A 37 14.85 -8.03 -7.68
N ASP A 38 15.19 -7.63 -6.46
CA ASP A 38 14.64 -6.41 -5.85
C ASP A 38 14.92 -5.17 -6.69
N GLU A 39 16.09 -5.09 -7.35
CA GLU A 39 16.43 -4.00 -8.26
C GLU A 39 15.54 -4.00 -9.49
N GLU A 40 15.27 -5.16 -10.09
CA GLU A 40 14.36 -5.26 -11.24
C GLU A 40 12.93 -4.88 -10.84
N LEU A 41 12.45 -5.35 -9.69
CA LEU A 41 11.11 -5.03 -9.19
C LEU A 41 10.93 -3.53 -8.94
N LYS A 42 11.92 -2.85 -8.38
CA LYS A 42 11.85 -1.39 -8.09
C LYS A 42 11.67 -0.53 -9.35
N GLU A 43 12.10 -1.03 -10.50
CA GLU A 43 11.96 -0.32 -11.77
C GLU A 43 10.59 -0.57 -12.44
N LEU A 44 9.78 -1.50 -11.93
CA LEU A 44 8.47 -1.79 -12.50
C LEU A 44 7.47 -0.67 -12.21
N PRO A 45 6.67 -0.22 -13.21
CA PRO A 45 5.65 0.81 -13.01
C PRO A 45 4.68 0.47 -11.87
N ALA A 46 4.16 -0.76 -11.81
CA ALA A 46 3.23 -1.17 -10.76
C ALA A 46 3.83 -1.08 -9.34
N MET A 47 5.14 -1.34 -9.21
CA MET A 47 5.85 -1.21 -7.94
C MET A 47 6.06 0.26 -7.56
N GLN A 48 6.35 1.13 -8.54
CA GLN A 48 6.45 2.56 -8.33
C GLN A 48 5.11 3.18 -7.94
N ASP A 49 4.03 2.80 -8.63
CA ASP A 49 2.67 3.26 -8.31
C ASP A 49 2.26 2.90 -6.87
N GLU A 50 2.55 1.67 -6.43
CA GLU A 50 2.28 1.24 -5.06
C GLU A 50 3.13 2.01 -4.03
N LEU A 51 4.41 2.24 -4.33
CA LEU A 51 5.29 3.04 -3.47
C LEU A 51 4.81 4.48 -3.38
N ASP A 52 4.42 5.10 -4.50
CA ASP A 52 3.96 6.47 -4.57
C ASP A 52 2.70 6.69 -3.71
N ILE A 53 1.71 5.79 -3.83
CA ILE A 53 0.49 5.83 -3.02
C ILE A 53 0.82 5.65 -1.52
N GLN A 54 1.66 4.69 -1.16
CA GLN A 54 2.05 4.49 0.23
C GLN A 54 2.78 5.71 0.80
N TRP A 55 3.68 6.33 0.03
CA TRP A 55 4.38 7.54 0.43
C TRP A 55 3.48 8.75 0.53
N GLU A 56 2.50 8.90 -0.36
CA GLU A 56 1.49 9.96 -0.27
C GLU A 56 0.67 9.83 1.03
N ILE A 57 0.15 8.63 1.31
CA ILE A 57 -0.59 8.35 2.56
C ILE A 57 0.31 8.64 3.78
N PHE A 58 1.54 8.14 3.78
CA PHE A 58 2.46 8.33 4.91
C PHE A 58 2.78 9.81 5.15
N ARG A 59 3.09 10.57 4.09
CA ARG A 59 3.38 12.01 4.19
C ARG A 59 2.22 12.78 4.78
N LEU A 60 0.99 12.55 4.30
CA LEU A 60 -0.20 13.20 4.83
C LEU A 60 -0.41 12.90 6.33
N LEU A 61 -0.17 11.65 6.75
CA LEU A 61 -0.32 11.26 8.14
C LEU A 61 0.78 11.82 9.06
N VAL A 62 2.02 11.89 8.59
CA VAL A 62 3.16 12.37 9.42
C VAL A 62 3.18 13.89 9.56
N GLU A 63 2.58 14.62 8.61
CA GLU A 63 2.42 16.07 8.68
C GLU A 63 1.38 16.53 9.72
N CYS A 64 0.58 15.60 10.26
CA CYS A 64 -0.40 15.88 11.30
C CYS A 64 0.22 15.85 12.71
N GLU A 65 0.10 16.93 13.47
CA GLU A 65 0.58 17.00 14.88
C GLU A 65 -0.17 16.03 15.81
N GLU A 66 -1.46 15.83 15.54
CA GLU A 66 -2.33 14.90 16.24
C GLU A 66 -3.16 14.08 15.24
N ARG A 67 -3.82 13.04 15.74
CA ARG A 67 -4.69 12.19 14.93
C ARG A 67 -5.86 12.99 14.33
N ASP A 68 -5.79 13.27 13.03
CA ASP A 68 -6.85 13.93 12.28
C ASP A 68 -7.89 12.90 11.76
N LEU A 69 -9.11 12.96 12.29
CA LEU A 69 -10.20 12.06 11.89
C LEU A 69 -10.81 12.40 10.53
N GLU A 70 -10.81 13.67 10.13
CA GLU A 70 -11.38 14.10 8.85
C GLU A 70 -10.42 13.71 7.72
N LEU A 71 -9.11 13.88 7.91
CA LEU A 71 -8.10 13.37 6.99
C LEU A 71 -8.23 11.84 6.78
N ILE A 72 -8.33 11.07 7.87
CA ILE A 72 -8.46 9.60 7.79
C ILE A 72 -9.74 9.19 7.04
N LYS A 73 -10.85 9.89 7.28
CA LYS A 73 -12.11 9.62 6.56
C LYS A 73 -12.01 9.99 5.09
N GLY A 74 -11.34 11.10 4.76
CA GLY A 74 -11.05 11.56 3.40
C GLY A 74 -10.25 10.51 2.63
N LEU A 75 -9.06 10.16 3.12
CA LEU A 75 -8.20 9.11 2.54
C LEU A 75 -8.97 7.80 2.28
N ARG A 76 -9.79 7.38 3.25
CA ARG A 76 -10.61 6.17 3.10
C ARG A 76 -11.68 6.33 2.01
N SER A 77 -12.27 7.51 1.89
CA SER A 77 -13.26 7.81 0.84
C SER A 77 -12.59 7.76 -0.53
N ASP A 78 -11.45 8.40 -0.69
CA ASP A 78 -10.71 8.48 -1.95
C ASP A 78 -10.30 7.08 -2.43
N LEU A 79 -9.75 6.24 -1.55
CA LEU A 79 -9.41 4.85 -1.87
C LEU A 79 -10.66 4.02 -2.25
N ARG A 80 -11.80 4.26 -1.59
CA ARG A 80 -13.05 3.57 -1.92
C ARG A 80 -13.64 4.02 -3.26
N GLU A 81 -13.57 5.31 -3.56
CA GLU A 81 -14.06 5.89 -4.80
C GLU A 81 -13.22 5.43 -5.99
N ALA A 82 -11.89 5.36 -5.83
CA ALA A 82 -11.00 4.75 -6.82
C ALA A 82 -11.41 3.30 -7.11
N GLY A 83 -11.69 2.51 -6.06
CA GLY A 83 -12.30 1.18 -6.20
C GLY A 83 -11.41 0.14 -6.90
N VAL A 84 -10.11 0.38 -6.93
CA VAL A 84 -9.10 -0.49 -7.56
C VAL A 84 -8.10 -0.94 -6.49
N SER A 85 -7.80 -2.23 -6.44
CA SER A 85 -6.76 -2.78 -5.54
C SER A 85 -5.35 -2.40 -6.00
N ASN A 86 -4.34 -2.57 -5.13
CA ASN A 86 -2.92 -2.45 -5.47
C ASN A 86 -2.45 -3.29 -6.68
N ILE A 87 -3.19 -4.34 -7.04
CA ILE A 87 -2.93 -5.19 -8.21
C ILE A 87 -3.93 -4.98 -9.37
N GLY A 88 -4.59 -3.82 -9.42
CA GLY A 88 -5.46 -3.44 -10.54
C GLY A 88 -6.84 -4.11 -10.58
N VAL A 89 -7.21 -4.93 -9.58
CA VAL A 89 -8.54 -5.55 -9.51
C VAL A 89 -9.60 -4.51 -9.16
N ASN A 90 -10.64 -4.44 -9.99
CA ASN A 90 -11.87 -3.67 -9.74
C ASN A 90 -13.07 -4.64 -9.77
N LEU A 91 -13.90 -4.64 -8.73
CA LEU A 91 -15.05 -5.56 -8.59
C LEU A 91 -16.37 -4.96 -9.10
N ALA A 92 -16.38 -3.69 -9.51
CA ALA A 92 -17.55 -3.00 -10.04
C ALA A 92 -17.63 -3.03 -11.58
N GLN A 93 -16.63 -3.63 -12.24
CA GLN A 93 -16.57 -3.84 -13.70
C GLN A 93 -17.08 -5.24 -14.09
#